data_AF-A0A917QFN5-F1
#
_entry.id   AF-A0A917QFN5-F1
#
_cell.length_a   1.000
_cell.length_b   1.000
_cell.length_c   1.000
_cell.angle_alpha   90.00
_cell.angle_beta   90.00
_cell.angle_gamma   90.00
#
_symmetry.space_group_name_H-M   'P 1'
#
loop_
_entity.id
_entity.type
_entity.pdbx_description
1 polymer ?
#
loop_
_entity_poly.entity_id
_entity_poly.type
_entity_poly.pdbx_seq_one_letter_code
_entity_poly.pdbx_strand_id
1 'polypeptide(L)'
;MIALFDSKLGQETDNAVSGTAEEIERAAATGKPVHVWFSDEPIDRRTSPAELTRLQNFREELQGKGLLGVYADLNDLAYKVRDAVESDISKLGLSSPAVVRKGEHAMPRLHVEREVDYRGKERTYVVVENKSGATTANELQVDLGEWEQSVYRESRAAFDLPPFQKIRWTAGFHMGLPSQIVAKLKWIEGAEPQSEELPVTLH
;
A
#
# COMPACT_ATOMS: atom_id res chain seq x y z
N MET A 1 9.69 10.56 7.70
CA MET A 1 9.63 9.77 8.94
C MET A 1 8.59 8.69 8.73
N ILE A 2 8.89 7.45 9.16
CA ILE A 2 7.94 6.35 9.16
C ILE A 2 7.76 5.90 10.60
N ALA A 3 6.51 5.83 11.06
CA ALA A 3 6.15 5.28 12.36
C ALA A 3 5.13 4.15 12.18
N LEU A 4 5.36 3.03 12.87
CA LEU A 4 4.55 1.82 12.79
C LEU A 4 4.03 1.47 14.17
N PHE A 5 2.74 1.21 14.26
CA PHE A 5 2.07 0.83 15.50
C PHE A 5 1.33 -0.48 15.29
N ASP A 6 1.75 -1.54 15.98
CA ASP A 6 1.07 -2.83 15.98
C ASP A 6 0.04 -2.92 17.14
N SER A 7 -0.56 -4.09 17.34
CA SER A 7 -1.40 -4.48 18.49
C SER A 7 -0.72 -4.30 19.87
N LYS A 8 0.59 -4.05 19.89
CA LYS A 8 1.37 -3.66 21.06
C LYS A 8 2.19 -2.42 20.72
N LEU A 9 2.09 -1.37 21.54
CA LEU A 9 3.20 -0.43 21.66
C LEU A 9 4.43 -1.26 22.05
N GLY A 10 5.56 -1.11 21.35
CA GLY A 10 6.79 -1.84 21.69
C GLY A 10 7.16 -1.72 23.17
N GLN A 11 8.04 -2.62 23.63
CA GLN A 11 8.48 -2.79 25.03
C GLN A 11 8.34 -1.55 25.93
N GLU A 12 7.72 -1.78 27.09
CA GLU A 12 7.57 -0.86 28.22
C GLU A 12 8.74 0.12 28.33
N THR A 13 8.49 1.35 27.92
CA THR A 13 9.00 2.50 28.64
C THR A 13 7.76 3.24 29.12
N ASP A 14 7.74 3.60 30.41
CA ASP A 14 6.57 4.15 31.12
C ASP A 14 5.91 5.39 30.47
N ASN A 15 6.51 5.95 29.41
CA ASN A 15 6.09 7.17 28.73
C ASN A 15 6.05 7.09 27.18
N ALA A 16 6.04 5.90 26.56
CA ALA A 16 6.27 5.73 25.11
C ALA A 16 5.26 6.42 24.16
N VAL A 17 4.07 6.82 24.62
CA VAL A 17 3.14 7.60 23.78
C VAL A 17 3.62 9.05 23.63
N SER A 18 4.34 9.60 24.61
CA SER A 18 4.75 11.01 24.59
C SER A 18 5.96 11.28 23.67
N GLY A 19 6.94 10.37 23.63
CA GLY A 19 8.17 10.58 22.86
C GLY A 19 7.96 10.47 21.35
N THR A 20 7.34 9.38 20.90
CA THR A 20 7.08 9.15 19.47
C THR A 20 6.03 10.12 18.92
N ALA A 21 5.02 10.49 19.71
CA ALA A 21 4.07 11.54 19.31
C ALA A 21 4.78 12.89 19.09
N GLU A 22 5.64 13.31 20.03
CA GLU A 22 6.39 14.56 19.93
C GLU A 22 7.35 14.55 18.72
N GLU A 23 7.97 13.41 18.41
CA GLU A 23 8.80 13.25 17.21
C GLU A 23 7.98 13.35 15.91
N ILE A 24 6.80 12.71 15.86
CA ILE A 24 5.87 12.78 14.73
C ILE A 24 5.43 14.22 14.49
N GLU A 25 5.03 14.93 15.54
CA GLU A 25 4.59 16.33 15.47
C GLU A 25 5.70 17.26 15.00
N ARG A 26 6.90 17.11 15.58
CA ARG A 26 8.06 17.93 15.20
C ARG A 26 8.44 17.69 13.75
N ALA A 27 8.42 16.44 13.29
CA ALA A 27 8.70 16.10 11.90
C ALA A 27 7.67 16.72 10.96
N ALA A 28 6.37 16.60 11.27
CA ALA A 28 5.28 17.16 10.47
C ALA A 28 5.35 18.70 10.41
N ALA A 29 5.61 19.36 11.54
CA ALA A 29 5.76 20.81 11.62
C ALA A 29 6.94 21.35 10.80
N THR A 30 7.98 20.54 10.59
CA THR A 30 9.14 20.91 9.74
C THR A 30 8.91 20.69 8.24
N GLY A 31 7.70 20.29 7.82
CA GLY A 31 7.37 20.03 6.42
C GLY A 31 8.03 18.78 5.83
N LYS A 32 8.65 17.94 6.68
CA LYS A 32 9.18 16.64 6.26
C LYS A 32 8.01 15.68 6.01
N PRO A 33 8.08 14.81 4.99
CA PRO A 33 7.08 13.76 4.85
C PRO A 33 7.02 12.89 6.11
N VAL A 34 5.81 12.66 6.63
CA VAL A 34 5.53 11.83 7.80
C VAL A 34 4.45 10.83 7.43
N HIS A 35 4.76 9.56 7.58
CA HIS A 35 3.83 8.46 7.34
C HIS A 35 3.67 7.65 8.61
N VAL A 36 2.44 7.52 9.08
CA VAL A 36 2.11 6.77 10.29
C VAL A 36 1.10 5.69 9.94
N TRP A 37 1.41 4.44 10.25
CA TRP A 37 0.48 3.33 10.02
C TRP A 37 0.20 2.53 11.28
N PHE A 38 -1.08 2.23 11.51
CA PHE A 38 -1.57 1.37 12.57
C PHE A 38 -2.03 0.02 12.01
N SER A 39 -1.71 -1.05 12.73
CA SER A 39 -2.27 -2.37 12.47
C SER A 39 -3.78 -2.36 12.70
N ASP A 40 -4.53 -2.92 11.76
CA ASP A 40 -5.96 -3.22 11.91
C ASP A 40 -6.19 -4.71 12.26
N GLU A 41 -5.12 -5.44 12.60
CA GLU A 41 -5.21 -6.81 13.09
C GLU A 41 -5.96 -6.88 14.44
N PRO A 42 -6.67 -7.99 14.73
CA PRO A 42 -7.37 -8.16 16.00
C PRO A 42 -6.44 -7.99 17.21
N ILE A 43 -6.79 -7.08 18.12
CA ILE A 43 -6.00 -6.79 19.32
C ILE A 43 -6.05 -7.97 20.30
N ASP A 44 -4.89 -8.33 20.88
CA ASP A 44 -4.79 -9.36 21.92
C ASP A 44 -5.67 -9.01 23.14
N ARG A 45 -6.47 -9.97 23.59
CA ARG A 45 -7.38 -9.84 24.74
C ARG A 45 -6.65 -9.62 26.07
N ARG A 46 -5.32 -9.80 26.11
CA ARG A 46 -4.49 -9.60 27.30
C ARG A 46 -4.01 -8.16 27.51
N THR A 47 -4.26 -7.25 26.56
CA THR A 47 -3.85 -5.85 26.66
C THR A 47 -4.65 -5.10 27.74
N SER A 48 -3.98 -4.26 28.53
CA SER A 48 -4.65 -3.55 29.63
C SER A 48 -5.64 -2.49 29.10
N PRO A 49 -6.81 -2.30 29.75
CA PRO A 49 -7.79 -1.29 29.31
C PRO A 49 -7.24 0.15 29.25
N ALA A 50 -6.29 0.50 30.14
CA ALA A 50 -5.67 1.81 30.18
C ALA A 50 -4.73 2.05 28.99
N GLU A 51 -4.03 1.01 28.53
CA GLU A 51 -3.18 1.07 27.34
C GLU A 51 -4.01 1.16 26.06
N LEU A 52 -5.10 0.38 25.97
CA LEU A 52 -6.05 0.47 24.86
C LEU A 52 -6.65 1.89 24.73
N THR A 53 -7.02 2.50 25.85
CA THR A 53 -7.57 3.87 25.86
C THR A 53 -6.55 4.89 25.35
N ARG A 54 -5.28 4.77 25.79
CA ARG A 54 -4.20 5.66 25.32
C ARG A 54 -3.94 5.50 23.82
N LEU A 55 -3.91 4.25 23.33
CA LEU A 55 -3.71 3.95 21.91
C LEU A 55 -4.87 4.49 21.05
N GLN A 56 -6.11 4.35 21.52
CA GLN A 56 -7.29 4.89 20.83
C GLN A 56 -7.26 6.42 20.75
N ASN A 57 -7.01 7.11 21.86
CA ASN A 57 -6.93 8.57 21.88
C ASN A 57 -5.85 9.09 20.92
N PHE A 58 -4.69 8.43 20.89
CA PHE A 58 -3.60 8.80 20.00
C PHE A 58 -3.95 8.53 18.52
N ARG A 59 -4.63 7.42 18.23
CA ARG A 59 -5.15 7.12 16.88
C ARG A 59 -6.12 8.21 16.41
N GLU A 60 -7.06 8.62 17.25
CA GLU A 60 -8.02 9.69 16.94
C GLU A 60 -7.34 11.04 16.69
N GLU A 61 -6.31 11.37 17.48
CA GLU A 61 -5.52 12.58 17.31
C GLU A 61 -4.81 12.61 15.95
N LEU A 62 -4.16 11.51 15.57
CA LEU A 62 -3.49 11.38 14.27
C LEU A 62 -4.48 11.42 13.11
N GLN A 63 -5.67 10.83 13.30
CA GLN A 63 -6.75 10.89 12.33
C GLN A 63 -7.21 12.34 12.09
N GLY A 64 -7.40 13.12 13.15
CA GLY A 64 -7.76 14.53 13.06
C GLY A 64 -6.72 15.39 12.32
N LYS A 65 -5.45 14.96 12.33
CA LYS A 65 -4.35 15.62 11.62
C LYS A 65 -4.13 15.10 10.18
N GLY A 66 -4.92 14.12 9.74
CA GLY A 66 -4.76 13.49 8.41
C GLY A 66 -3.48 12.67 8.26
N LEU A 67 -2.85 12.27 9.37
CA LEU A 67 -1.59 11.52 9.40
C LEU A 67 -1.79 10.01 9.59
N LEU A 68 -3.03 9.58 9.87
CA LEU A 68 -3.34 8.18 10.15
C LEU A 68 -3.54 7.37 8.86
N GLY A 69 -2.63 6.44 8.61
CA GLY A 69 -2.87 5.26 7.77
C GLY A 69 -3.14 4.02 8.63
N VAL A 70 -3.77 3.01 8.03
CA VAL A 70 -3.89 1.67 8.61
C VAL A 70 -3.28 0.63 7.68
N TYR A 71 -2.81 -0.49 8.20
CA TYR A 71 -2.39 -1.67 7.44
C TYR A 71 -3.05 -2.93 8.00
N ALA A 72 -3.43 -3.85 7.12
CA ALA A 72 -4.09 -5.10 7.50
C ALA A 72 -3.11 -6.25 7.77
N ASP A 73 -1.94 -6.24 7.13
CA ASP A 73 -0.89 -7.25 7.29
C ASP A 73 0.48 -6.70 6.80
N LEU A 74 1.54 -7.52 6.89
CA LEU A 74 2.89 -7.13 6.50
C LEU A 74 3.05 -6.85 4.99
N ASN A 75 2.28 -7.47 4.11
CA ASN A 75 2.35 -7.20 2.67
C ASN A 75 1.66 -5.87 2.34
N ASP A 76 0.52 -5.59 2.98
CA ASP A 76 -0.14 -4.29 2.90
C ASP A 76 0.81 -3.18 3.37
N LEU A 77 1.46 -3.42 4.52
CA LEU A 77 2.43 -2.51 5.09
C LEU A 77 3.61 -2.29 4.12
N ALA A 78 4.15 -3.36 3.53
CA ALA A 78 5.23 -3.25 2.56
C ALA A 78 4.81 -2.43 1.32
N TYR A 79 3.59 -2.64 0.82
CA TYR A 79 3.04 -1.84 -0.27
C TYR A 79 2.92 -0.37 0.13
N LYS A 80 2.34 -0.06 1.29
CA LYS A 80 2.15 1.32 1.78
C LYS A 80 3.46 2.05 2.04
N VAL A 81 4.43 1.37 2.66
CA VAL A 81 5.77 1.91 2.89
C VAL A 81 6.46 2.19 1.57
N ARG A 82 6.42 1.26 0.61
CA ARG A 82 6.98 1.48 -0.73
C ARG A 82 6.33 2.66 -1.42
N ASP A 83 5.01 2.71 -1.44
CA ASP A 83 4.24 3.79 -2.07
C ASP A 83 4.58 5.16 -1.48
N ALA A 84 4.61 5.26 -0.16
CA ALA A 84 4.98 6.47 0.55
C ALA A 84 6.39 6.95 0.20
N VAL A 85 7.37 6.03 0.20
CA VAL A 85 8.76 6.35 -0.16
C VAL A 85 8.86 6.77 -1.63
N GLU A 86 8.20 6.07 -2.55
CA GLU A 86 8.14 6.42 -3.97
C GLU A 86 7.53 7.82 -4.19
N SER A 87 6.45 8.14 -3.46
CA SER A 87 5.80 9.45 -3.48
C SER A 87 6.73 10.55 -2.95
N ASP A 88 7.42 10.29 -1.84
CA ASP A 88 8.31 11.27 -1.20
C ASP A 88 9.54 11.57 -2.07
N ILE A 89 10.15 10.55 -2.67
CA ILE A 89 11.29 10.73 -3.59
C ILE A 89 10.87 11.62 -4.76
N SER A 90 9.68 11.37 -5.31
CA SER A 90 9.12 12.15 -6.42
C SER A 90 8.88 13.61 -6.01
N LYS A 91 8.28 13.85 -4.84
CA LYS A 91 8.00 15.21 -4.32
C LYS A 91 9.25 15.99 -3.95
N LEU A 92 10.28 15.32 -3.45
CA LEU A 92 11.53 15.95 -3.04
C LEU A 92 12.46 16.26 -4.23
N GLY A 93 12.10 15.86 -5.45
CA GLY A 93 12.94 16.05 -6.63
C GLY A 93 14.28 15.30 -6.55
N LEU A 94 14.37 14.29 -5.68
CA LEU A 94 15.58 13.52 -5.40
C LEU A 94 15.79 12.36 -6.38
N SER A 95 15.23 12.45 -7.58
CA SER A 95 15.38 11.46 -8.65
C SER A 95 16.83 11.35 -9.22
N SER A 96 17.85 11.86 -8.51
CA SER A 96 19.27 11.52 -8.70
C SER A 96 20.09 11.83 -7.43
N PRO A 97 21.00 10.94 -6.97
CA PRO A 97 22.06 10.36 -7.82
C PRO A 97 22.33 8.84 -7.71
N ALA A 98 22.88 8.29 -8.80
CA ALA A 98 23.81 7.14 -8.89
C ALA A 98 23.34 5.72 -8.49
N VAL A 99 22.15 5.31 -8.94
CA VAL A 99 22.02 4.02 -9.63
C VAL A 99 21.59 4.39 -11.03
N VAL A 100 22.25 3.87 -12.07
CA VAL A 100 21.83 4.12 -13.45
C VAL A 100 20.43 3.53 -13.64
N ARG A 101 19.38 4.33 -13.41
CA ARG A 101 18.03 4.08 -13.95
C ARG A 101 17.92 4.92 -15.20
N LYS A 102 17.86 4.22 -16.32
CA LYS A 102 18.01 4.74 -17.67
C LYS A 102 16.69 5.41 -18.07
N GLY A 103 16.48 6.65 -17.66
CA GLY A 103 15.25 7.42 -17.97
C GLY A 103 14.08 7.16 -17.03
N GLU A 104 12.99 7.90 -17.21
CA GLU A 104 11.71 7.60 -16.55
C GLU A 104 11.23 6.21 -17.01
N HIS A 105 10.97 5.31 -16.07
CA HIS A 105 10.47 3.96 -16.32
C HIS A 105 8.98 3.89 -15.99
N ALA A 106 8.26 2.93 -16.55
CA ALA A 106 6.91 2.65 -16.10
C ALA A 106 6.97 2.05 -14.69
N MET A 107 5.94 2.29 -13.89
CA MET A 107 5.85 1.73 -12.53
C MET A 107 4.50 1.05 -12.32
N PRO A 108 4.25 -0.10 -12.98
CA PRO A 108 3.05 -0.89 -12.72
C PRO A 108 3.02 -1.36 -11.26
N ARG A 109 1.88 -1.16 -10.60
CA ARG A 109 1.63 -1.56 -9.21
C ARG A 109 0.31 -2.31 -9.18
N LEU A 110 0.25 -3.33 -8.32
CA LEU A 110 -0.94 -4.13 -8.12
C LEU A 110 -1.30 -4.18 -6.64
N HIS A 111 -2.56 -3.95 -6.33
CA HIS A 111 -3.10 -4.01 -4.97
C HIS A 111 -4.58 -4.35 -4.98
N VAL A 112 -5.14 -4.59 -3.79
CA VAL A 112 -6.57 -4.89 -3.60
C VAL A 112 -7.25 -3.70 -2.96
N GLU A 113 -8.43 -3.33 -3.46
CA GLU A 113 -9.30 -2.32 -2.87
C GLU A 113 -10.65 -2.93 -2.49
N ARG A 114 -11.20 -2.49 -1.36
CA ARG A 114 -12.56 -2.86 -0.92
C ARG A 114 -13.42 -1.62 -0.82
N GLU A 115 -14.61 -1.69 -1.38
CA GLU A 115 -15.64 -0.65 -1.26
C GLU A 115 -16.88 -1.26 -0.63
N VAL A 116 -17.44 -0.59 0.37
CA VAL A 116 -18.74 -0.93 0.94
C VAL A 116 -19.77 0.05 0.39
N ASP A 117 -20.81 -0.46 -0.28
CA ASP A 117 -21.87 0.39 -0.79
C ASP A 117 -22.83 0.85 0.33
N TYR A 118 -23.73 1.80 0.01
CA TYR A 118 -24.71 2.33 0.97
C TYR A 118 -25.69 1.27 1.52
N ARG A 119 -25.74 0.07 0.93
CA ARG A 119 -26.55 -1.06 1.39
C ARG A 119 -25.74 -2.04 2.25
N GLY A 120 -24.48 -1.71 2.55
CA GLY A 120 -23.56 -2.57 3.30
C GLY A 120 -22.99 -3.72 2.48
N LYS A 121 -23.16 -3.72 1.15
CA LYS A 121 -22.58 -4.76 0.30
C LYS A 121 -21.12 -4.41 -0.01
N GLU A 122 -20.23 -5.29 0.42
CA GLU A 122 -18.80 -5.20 0.13
C GLU A 122 -18.49 -5.66 -1.30
N ARG A 123 -17.60 -4.92 -1.96
CA ARG A 123 -17.05 -5.24 -3.28
C ARG A 123 -15.54 -5.19 -3.20
N THR A 124 -14.90 -6.23 -3.71
CA THR A 124 -13.45 -6.30 -3.80
C THR A 124 -13.02 -6.04 -5.23
N TYR A 125 -11.96 -5.27 -5.40
CA TYR A 125 -11.35 -4.98 -6.68
C TYR A 125 -9.87 -5.34 -6.65
N VAL A 126 -9.39 -5.99 -7.70
CA VAL A 126 -7.96 -6.02 -8.01
C VAL A 126 -7.66 -4.82 -8.88
N VAL A 127 -6.72 -4.01 -8.43
CA VAL A 127 -6.35 -2.75 -9.08
C VAL A 127 -4.94 -2.88 -9.63
N VAL A 128 -4.78 -2.51 -10.89
CA VAL A 128 -3.47 -2.29 -11.51
C VAL A 128 -3.37 -0.83 -11.92
N GLU A 129 -2.27 -0.17 -11.54
CA GLU A 129 -2.03 1.22 -11.87
C GLU A 129 -0.58 1.45 -12.27
N ASN A 130 -0.34 2.46 -13.09
CA ASN A 130 1.01 2.90 -13.41
C ASN A 130 1.31 4.18 -12.64
N LYS A 131 2.25 4.11 -11.69
CA LYS A 131 2.67 5.27 -10.88
C LYS A 131 3.68 6.18 -11.58
N SER A 132 4.18 5.79 -12.75
CA SER A 132 5.04 6.64 -13.55
C SER A 132 4.26 7.82 -14.08
N GLY A 133 4.88 9.00 -14.05
CA GLY A 133 4.32 10.23 -14.62
C GLY A 133 4.63 10.46 -16.09
N ALA A 134 5.46 9.60 -16.70
CA ALA A 134 5.97 9.87 -18.04
C ALA A 134 6.02 8.64 -18.95
N THR A 135 6.14 7.44 -18.40
CA THR A 135 6.39 6.23 -19.19
C THR A 135 5.22 5.26 -19.12
N THR A 136 4.70 4.90 -20.29
CA THR A 136 3.69 3.85 -20.47
C THR A 136 4.30 2.46 -20.28
N ALA A 137 3.63 1.58 -19.53
CA ALA A 137 3.91 0.15 -19.58
C ALA A 137 3.19 -0.45 -20.80
N ASN A 138 3.91 -0.64 -21.91
CA ASN A 138 3.31 -1.16 -23.14
C ASN A 138 3.15 -2.67 -23.04
N GLU A 139 2.10 -3.20 -23.68
CA GLU A 139 1.81 -4.63 -23.70
C GLU A 139 1.88 -5.28 -22.30
N LEU A 140 1.35 -4.57 -21.28
CA LEU A 140 1.33 -5.06 -19.91
C LEU A 140 0.48 -6.33 -19.83
N GLN A 141 1.15 -7.41 -19.45
CA GLN A 141 0.56 -8.68 -19.10
C GLN A 141 0.53 -8.82 -17.57
N VAL A 142 -0.65 -9.16 -17.06
CA VAL A 142 -0.90 -9.38 -15.63
C VAL A 142 -1.26 -10.85 -15.40
N ASP A 143 -0.44 -11.53 -14.62
CA ASP A 143 -0.66 -12.90 -14.14
C ASP A 143 -0.93 -12.87 -12.64
N LEU A 144 -2.14 -13.28 -12.26
CA LEU A 144 -2.62 -13.32 -10.88
C LEU A 144 -2.52 -14.70 -10.24
N GLY A 145 -1.86 -15.67 -10.89
CA GLY A 145 -1.71 -17.03 -10.39
C GLY A 145 -3.05 -17.65 -9.98
N GLU A 146 -3.17 -18.06 -8.72
CA GLU A 146 -4.36 -18.72 -8.19
C GLU A 146 -5.60 -17.81 -8.13
N TRP A 147 -5.45 -16.49 -8.23
CA TRP A 147 -6.59 -15.56 -8.26
C TRP A 147 -7.17 -15.35 -9.66
N GLU A 148 -6.56 -15.90 -10.72
CA GLU A 148 -6.95 -15.67 -12.12
C GLU A 148 -8.41 -15.99 -12.45
N GLN A 149 -8.98 -16.99 -11.78
CA GLN A 149 -10.38 -17.41 -11.98
C GLN A 149 -11.37 -16.59 -11.15
N SER A 150 -10.87 -15.85 -10.16
CA SER A 150 -11.65 -15.09 -9.20
C SER A 150 -11.74 -13.61 -9.55
N VAL A 151 -10.96 -13.16 -10.54
CA VAL A 151 -10.92 -11.78 -11.01
C VAL A 151 -11.61 -11.67 -12.36
N TYR A 152 -12.68 -10.88 -12.39
CA TYR A 152 -13.52 -10.66 -13.55
C TYR A 152 -12.91 -9.58 -14.45
N ARG A 153 -12.19 -10.00 -15.49
CA ARG A 153 -11.62 -9.15 -16.54
C ARG A 153 -12.24 -9.47 -17.90
N GLU A 154 -12.56 -8.43 -18.67
CA GLU A 154 -13.15 -8.56 -20.01
C GLU A 154 -12.20 -9.28 -20.99
N SER A 155 -10.90 -9.09 -20.82
CA SER A 155 -9.85 -9.73 -21.61
C SER A 155 -8.63 -10.05 -20.75
N ARG A 156 -7.91 -11.12 -21.12
CA ARG A 156 -6.60 -11.49 -20.58
C ARG A 156 -5.45 -11.08 -21.50
N ALA A 157 -5.77 -10.41 -22.61
CA ALA A 157 -4.77 -9.91 -23.55
C ALA A 157 -3.91 -8.84 -22.87
N ALA A 158 -2.67 -8.70 -23.37
CA ALA A 158 -1.82 -7.60 -23.01
C ALA A 158 -2.48 -6.26 -23.40
N PHE A 159 -2.25 -5.22 -22.61
CA PHE A 159 -2.80 -3.89 -22.84
C PHE A 159 -1.77 -2.83 -22.43
N ASP A 160 -1.86 -1.64 -23.02
CA ASP A 160 -1.00 -0.54 -22.61
C ASP A 160 -1.55 0.12 -21.35
N LEU A 161 -0.68 0.41 -20.37
CA LEU A 161 -1.02 1.15 -19.17
C LEU A 161 -0.26 2.49 -19.13
N PRO A 162 -0.85 3.56 -19.71
CA PRO A 162 -0.29 4.93 -19.71
C PRO A 162 0.06 5.48 -18.32
N PRO A 163 0.86 6.56 -18.26
CA PRO A 163 1.16 7.28 -17.02
C PRO A 163 -0.08 7.63 -16.20
N PHE A 164 -0.01 7.38 -14.89
CA PHE A 164 -1.10 7.58 -13.91
C PHE A 164 -2.42 6.87 -14.22
N GLN A 165 -2.47 5.98 -15.21
CA GLN A 165 -3.69 5.23 -15.48
C GLN A 165 -3.89 4.15 -14.42
N LYS A 166 -5.14 3.98 -14.01
CA LYS A 166 -5.61 2.93 -13.11
C LYS A 166 -6.72 2.13 -13.79
N ILE A 167 -6.59 0.81 -13.72
CA ILE A 167 -7.60 -0.16 -14.15
C ILE A 167 -8.01 -0.97 -12.92
N ARG A 168 -9.31 -1.24 -12.80
CA ARG A 168 -9.86 -2.05 -11.71
C ARG A 168 -10.72 -3.18 -12.26
N TRP A 169 -10.51 -4.37 -11.71
CA TRP A 169 -11.31 -5.55 -12.01
C TRP A 169 -12.05 -5.98 -10.78
N THR A 170 -13.34 -6.32 -10.92
CA THR A 170 -14.11 -6.86 -9.80
C THR A 170 -13.57 -8.24 -9.46
N ALA A 171 -13.48 -8.58 -8.18
CA ALA A 171 -13.01 -9.88 -7.74
C ALA A 171 -14.04 -10.55 -6.81
N GLY A 172 -14.28 -11.83 -7.05
CA GLY A 172 -15.14 -12.70 -6.25
C GLY A 172 -14.32 -13.77 -5.55
N PHE A 173 -13.82 -13.45 -4.35
CA PHE A 173 -13.08 -14.40 -3.54
C PHE A 173 -14.03 -15.31 -2.76
N HIS A 174 -13.75 -16.60 -2.76
CA HIS A 174 -14.52 -17.64 -2.06
C HIS A 174 -13.61 -18.45 -1.14
N MET A 175 -14.20 -19.23 -0.22
CA MET A 175 -13.44 -20.12 0.66
C MET A 175 -12.57 -21.10 -0.14
N GLY A 176 -11.30 -21.19 0.22
CA GLY A 176 -10.33 -22.11 -0.38
C GLY A 176 -9.31 -21.45 -1.31
N LEU A 177 -9.51 -20.18 -1.69
CA LEU A 177 -8.46 -19.41 -2.35
C LEU A 177 -7.40 -18.95 -1.33
N PRO A 178 -6.13 -18.87 -1.74
CA PRO A 178 -5.10 -18.30 -0.88
C PRO A 178 -5.42 -16.82 -0.63
N SER A 179 -5.23 -16.37 0.62
CA SER A 179 -5.35 -14.95 0.96
C SER A 179 -4.19 -14.12 0.43
N GLN A 180 -3.11 -14.75 -0.04
CA GLN A 180 -1.96 -14.08 -0.62
C GLN A 180 -1.49 -14.79 -1.90
N ILE A 181 -1.10 -14.02 -2.91
CA ILE A 181 -0.44 -14.51 -4.13
C ILE A 181 0.84 -13.73 -4.39
N VAL A 182 1.65 -14.24 -5.31
CA VAL A 182 2.69 -13.46 -5.99
C VAL A 182 2.22 -13.20 -7.41
N ALA A 183 1.75 -11.98 -7.67
CA ALA A 183 1.36 -11.54 -9.01
C ALA A 183 2.61 -11.26 -9.85
N LYS A 184 2.56 -11.59 -11.15
CA LYS A 184 3.64 -11.30 -12.09
C LYS A 184 3.16 -10.29 -13.12
N LEU A 185 3.86 -9.16 -13.18
CA LEU A 185 3.65 -8.12 -14.17
C LEU A 185 4.77 -8.20 -15.19
N LYS A 186 4.45 -8.19 -16.48
CA LYS A 186 5.41 -8.14 -17.59
C LYS A 186 4.99 -7.07 -18.57
N TRP A 187 5.90 -6.23 -19.01
CA TRP A 187 5.60 -5.16 -19.96
C TRP A 187 6.83 -4.84 -20.82
N ILE A 188 6.64 -3.95 -21.78
CA ILE A 188 7.69 -3.48 -22.68
C ILE A 188 7.87 -1.98 -22.49
N GLU A 189 9.12 -1.56 -22.33
CA GLU A 189 9.53 -0.17 -22.33
C GLU A 189 10.40 0.12 -23.56
N GLY A 190 9.84 0.83 -24.53
CA GLY A 190 10.47 1.00 -25.84
C GLY A 190 10.57 -0.35 -26.57
N ALA A 191 11.71 -1.03 -26.41
CA ALA A 191 11.98 -2.37 -26.95
C ALA A 191 12.56 -3.35 -25.91
N GLU A 192 12.73 -2.91 -24.66
CA GLU A 192 13.29 -3.74 -23.58
C GLU A 192 12.14 -4.37 -22.78
N PRO A 193 12.09 -5.71 -22.64
CA PRO A 193 11.11 -6.37 -21.80
C PRO A 193 11.46 -6.14 -20.32
N GLN A 194 10.44 -5.83 -19.53
CA GLN A 194 10.50 -5.63 -18.09
C GLN A 194 9.57 -6.60 -17.38
N SER A 195 9.91 -6.95 -16.14
CA SER A 195 9.05 -7.79 -15.32
C SER A 195 9.23 -7.51 -13.83
N GLU A 196 8.15 -7.62 -13.07
CA GLU A 196 8.15 -7.47 -11.62
C GLU A 196 7.24 -8.54 -11.00
N GLU A 197 7.69 -9.12 -9.89
CA GLU A 197 6.89 -10.03 -9.07
C GLU A 197 6.49 -9.30 -7.78
N LEU A 198 5.19 -9.28 -7.49
CA LEU A 198 4.62 -8.51 -6.40
C LEU A 198 3.83 -9.44 -5.47
N PRO A 199 4.16 -9.50 -4.16
CA PRO A 199 3.26 -10.12 -3.20
C PRO A 199 2.00 -9.25 -3.06
N VAL A 200 0.83 -9.89 -3.13
CA VAL A 200 -0.47 -9.22 -3.08
C VAL A 200 -1.36 -10.00 -2.14
N THR A 201 -2.02 -9.30 -1.21
CA THR A 201 -2.84 -9.92 -0.17
C THR A 201 -4.28 -9.43 -0.23
N LEU A 202 -5.20 -10.35 0.01
CA LEU A 202 -6.62 -10.14 0.18
C LEU A 202 -6.86 -9.79 1.63
N HIS A 203 -6.76 -8.50 1.96
CA HIS A 203 -7.32 -7.93 3.19
C HIS A 203 -8.82 -8.04 3.10
#